data_AF-A0A143PYE1-F1
#
_entry.id   AF-A0A143PYE1-F1
#
_cell.length_a   1.000
_cell.length_b   1.000
_cell.length_c   1.000
_cell.angle_alpha   90.00
_cell.angle_beta   90.00
_cell.angle_gamma   90.00
#
_symmetry.space_group_name_H-M   'P 1'
#
loop_
_entity.id
_entity.type
_entity.pdbx_description
1 polymer ?
#
loop_
_entity_poly.entity_id
_entity_poly.type
_entity_poly.pdbx_seq_one_letter_code
_entity_poly.pdbx_strand_id
1 'polypeptide(L)'
;MYTLDGRQKKALHVALRTAFPRQAALERLVEFHLDEPFAVIAGEGALDDVIFRLIAWAEAQGRLDALVNGARAEAPGNPQLIAFERTIVEAGDARPEDAPLRQFAERLQLAPAMPDEPDIEKRVFRAGFSDIAQWRARLGQAERAVCRIEAPAWRALGTGFLVGPDLVMTNRHVVEAMASEAAPPLLVRFDFKLSPDGTRLREGQAFDVARDWLVASSPVAQLDFAVLRLAEPAGLNPTGGTANAPPRGWITPRWRELEPDETIFVIQHPQGDTLKLASGRYDSREPTRLRYRVDTEPGSSGSPCFTAQMELVALHRGSAEGLANQGVPFDAIGQALPAGFFPPARPETSAIDSTGSVAAMVASIDAAARPGTEGTQKPRRRRSPALVAIGVAAVVALAAVPLWWSIVEAPAAAPGPAKPAESRPIAPATRRVVREISVSYRFERIAADQCKSDQARQRALFRLESTGAWPAPSGPRSREVQLVALENIEIEDANIAMIGGGADATNVSQPDRFVARKWLFPEPVTSPIVVVACVRSKTSSPPLPTFRLNTWKEVAP
;
A
#
# COMPACT_ATOMS: atom_id res chain seq x y z
N MET A 1 7.53 16.46 34.02
CA MET A 1 7.42 15.90 35.38
C MET A 1 6.61 16.91 36.17
N TYR A 2 5.34 16.60 36.46
CA TYR A 2 4.39 17.55 37.05
C TYR A 2 4.62 17.67 38.56
N THR A 3 5.04 18.84 39.03
CA THR A 3 5.04 19.20 40.45
C THR A 3 3.77 20.00 40.73
N LEU A 4 2.90 19.51 41.60
CA LEU A 4 1.65 20.19 41.93
C LEU A 4 1.93 21.35 42.90
N ASP A 5 1.39 22.52 42.60
CA ASP A 5 1.42 23.62 43.56
C ASP A 5 0.50 23.33 44.78
N GLY A 6 0.61 24.14 45.83
CA GLY A 6 -0.17 23.93 47.05
C GLY A 6 -1.69 23.99 46.86
N ARG A 7 -2.20 24.71 45.85
CA ARG A 7 -3.64 24.78 45.54
C ARG A 7 -4.09 23.55 44.78
N GLN A 8 -3.27 23.07 43.85
CA GLN A 8 -3.53 21.85 43.08
C GLN A 8 -3.49 20.61 43.98
N LYS A 9 -2.52 20.51 44.90
CA LYS A 9 -2.50 19.45 45.92
C LYS A 9 -3.77 19.42 46.75
N LYS A 10 -4.26 20.60 47.16
CA LYS A 10 -5.51 20.72 47.92
C LYS A 10 -6.73 20.33 47.07
N ALA A 11 -6.75 20.66 45.78
CA ALA A 11 -7.83 20.28 44.88
C ALA A 11 -7.86 18.76 44.63
N LEU A 12 -6.71 18.11 44.42
CA LEU A 12 -6.60 16.66 44.31
C LEU A 12 -7.03 15.97 45.60
N HIS A 13 -6.60 16.49 46.74
CA HIS A 13 -6.95 15.98 48.06
C HIS A 13 -8.46 15.99 48.28
N VAL A 14 -9.13 17.10 47.95
CA VAL A 14 -10.59 17.22 48.01
C VAL A 14 -11.28 16.25 47.04
N ALA A 15 -10.75 16.10 45.82
CA ALA A 15 -11.33 15.22 44.81
C ALA A 15 -11.24 13.74 45.22
N LEU A 16 -10.09 13.29 45.70
CA LEU A 16 -9.89 11.92 46.20
C LEU A 16 -10.74 11.63 47.43
N ARG A 17 -10.83 12.60 48.36
CA ARG A 17 -11.66 12.45 49.55
C ARG A 17 -13.15 12.30 49.22
N THR A 18 -13.61 13.03 48.21
CA THR A 18 -15.01 12.97 47.75
C THR A 18 -15.28 11.69 46.96
N ALA A 19 -14.31 11.20 46.18
CA ALA A 19 -14.44 9.96 45.43
C ALA A 19 -14.36 8.71 46.31
N PHE A 20 -13.54 8.76 47.36
CA PHE A 20 -13.24 7.62 48.23
C PHE A 20 -13.47 7.98 49.71
N PRO A 21 -14.74 8.08 50.15
CA PRO A 21 -15.07 8.51 51.52
C PRO A 21 -14.74 7.48 52.61
N ARG A 22 -14.27 6.29 52.24
CA ARG A 22 -13.85 5.22 53.16
C ARG A 22 -12.44 4.76 52.81
N GLN A 23 -11.60 4.55 53.82
CA GLN A 23 -10.22 4.10 53.65
C GLN A 23 -10.12 2.79 52.83
N ALA A 24 -11.00 1.81 53.10
CA ALA A 24 -11.04 0.55 52.35
C ALA A 24 -11.29 0.71 50.84
N ALA A 25 -11.86 1.82 50.38
CA ALA A 25 -12.01 2.11 48.95
C ALA A 25 -10.71 2.67 48.35
N LEU A 26 -9.95 3.43 49.15
CA LEU A 26 -8.63 3.95 48.79
C LEU A 26 -7.59 2.82 48.76
N GLU A 27 -7.69 1.85 49.67
CA GLU A 27 -6.88 0.62 49.67
C GLU A 27 -7.00 -0.15 48.36
N ARG A 28 -8.23 -0.40 47.89
CA ARG A 28 -8.47 -1.07 46.60
C ARG A 28 -7.91 -0.29 45.41
N LEU A 29 -8.01 1.04 45.43
CA LEU A 29 -7.41 1.89 44.39
C LEU A 29 -5.89 1.68 44.33
N VAL A 30 -5.22 1.71 45.48
CA VAL A 30 -3.77 1.56 45.56
C VAL A 30 -3.32 0.14 45.19
N GLU A 31 -4.04 -0.87 45.66
CA GLU A 31 -3.68 -2.27 45.40
C GLU A 31 -3.94 -2.69 43.94
N PHE A 32 -5.06 -2.26 43.33
CA PHE A 32 -5.41 -2.68 41.96
C PHE A 32 -4.81 -1.81 40.85
N HIS A 33 -4.51 -0.53 41.11
CA HIS A 33 -4.09 0.40 40.06
C HIS A 33 -2.69 0.97 40.27
N LEU A 34 -2.14 0.87 41.49
CA LEU A 34 -0.77 1.30 41.77
C LEU A 34 0.17 0.12 42.04
N ASP A 35 -0.31 -1.13 42.05
CA ASP A 35 0.47 -2.36 42.27
C ASP A 35 1.34 -2.34 43.53
N GLU A 36 0.90 -1.64 44.57
CA GLU A 36 1.67 -1.42 45.80
C GLU A 36 0.84 -1.74 47.05
N PRO A 37 1.46 -2.27 48.14
CA PRO A 37 0.73 -2.52 49.36
C PRO A 37 0.36 -1.19 50.02
N PHE A 38 -0.93 -0.97 50.29
CA PHE A 38 -1.41 0.28 50.90
C PHE A 38 -0.71 0.62 52.23
N ALA A 39 -0.38 -0.40 53.03
CA ALA A 39 0.35 -0.27 54.29
C ALA A 39 1.77 0.32 54.12
N VAL A 40 2.39 0.15 52.95
CA VAL A 40 3.73 0.68 52.64
C VAL A 40 3.69 2.16 52.25
N ILE A 41 2.56 2.63 51.71
CA ILE A 41 2.43 3.99 51.16
C ILE A 41 1.80 4.96 52.17
N ALA A 42 0.63 4.62 52.70
CA ALA A 42 -0.19 5.57 53.43
C ALA A 42 -0.45 5.17 54.90
N GLY A 43 -0.31 3.88 55.26
CA GLY A 43 -0.51 3.40 56.64
C GLY A 43 -1.93 3.63 57.20
N GLU A 44 -2.13 3.38 58.50
CA GLU A 44 -3.40 3.68 59.20
C GLU A 44 -3.45 5.14 59.68
N GLY A 45 -4.65 5.73 59.75
CA GLY A 45 -4.84 7.09 60.26
C GLY A 45 -6.12 7.75 59.77
N ALA A 46 -6.27 9.05 60.04
CA ALA A 46 -7.38 9.82 59.50
C ALA A 46 -7.31 9.90 57.97
N LEU A 47 -8.46 9.78 57.30
CA LEU A 47 -8.54 9.71 55.84
C LEU A 47 -7.83 10.89 55.14
N ASP A 48 -7.93 12.09 55.71
CA ASP A 48 -7.26 13.27 55.17
C ASP A 48 -5.72 13.14 55.21
N ASP A 49 -5.15 12.57 56.27
CA ASP A 49 -3.70 12.36 56.40
C ASP A 49 -3.22 11.26 55.45
N VAL A 50 -4.02 10.20 55.32
CA VAL A 50 -3.77 9.09 54.39
C VAL A 50 -3.73 9.59 52.94
N ILE A 51 -4.71 10.40 52.53
CA ILE A 51 -4.75 10.98 51.16
C ILE A 51 -3.58 11.92 50.95
N PHE A 52 -3.23 12.75 51.94
CA PHE A 52 -2.09 13.65 51.84
C PHE A 52 -0.78 12.88 51.64
N ARG A 53 -0.54 11.81 52.43
CA ARG A 53 0.63 10.93 52.27
C ARG A 53 0.66 10.24 50.91
N LEU A 54 -0.49 9.76 50.42
CA LEU A 54 -0.59 9.14 49.09
C LEU A 54 -0.24 10.11 47.96
N ILE A 55 -0.73 11.36 48.01
CA ILE A 55 -0.38 12.39 47.03
C ILE A 55 1.12 12.71 47.09
N ALA A 56 1.68 12.87 48.29
CA ALA A 56 3.09 13.16 48.48
C ALA A 56 3.99 12.01 47.97
N TRP A 57 3.60 10.76 48.23
CA TRP A 57 4.31 9.59 47.72
C TRP A 57 4.23 9.51 46.19
N ALA A 58 3.04 9.72 45.61
CA ALA A 58 2.86 9.69 44.16
C ALA A 58 3.67 10.79 43.47
N GLU A 59 3.78 11.98 44.06
CA GLU A 59 4.65 13.05 43.57
C GLU A 59 6.13 12.66 43.65
N ALA A 60 6.58 12.12 44.81
CA ALA A 60 7.97 11.71 45.01
C ALA A 60 8.42 10.58 44.06
N GLN A 61 7.51 9.67 43.71
CA GLN A 61 7.79 8.57 42.78
C GLN A 61 7.48 8.91 41.31
N GLY A 62 7.01 10.12 41.00
CA GLY A 62 6.59 10.49 39.65
C GLY A 62 5.37 9.72 39.13
N ARG A 63 4.52 9.22 40.03
CA ARG A 63 3.32 8.40 39.75
C ARG A 63 2.00 9.15 39.93
N LEU A 64 2.01 10.50 39.92
CA LEU A 64 0.79 11.32 40.04
C LEU A 64 -0.24 11.00 38.94
N ASP A 65 0.21 10.79 37.70
CA ASP A 65 -0.68 10.43 36.59
C ASP A 65 -1.34 9.06 36.81
N ALA A 66 -0.58 8.09 37.34
CA ALA A 66 -1.12 6.78 37.69
C ALA A 66 -2.16 6.86 38.82
N LEU A 67 -1.92 7.71 39.83
CA LEU A 67 -2.87 7.94 40.92
C LEU A 67 -4.17 8.59 40.44
N VAL A 68 -4.08 9.61 39.57
CA VAL A 68 -5.27 10.29 39.02
C VAL A 68 -6.03 9.36 38.06
N ASN A 69 -5.33 8.63 37.18
CA ASN A 69 -5.97 7.71 36.23
C ASN A 69 -6.64 6.50 36.93
N GLY A 70 -5.99 5.89 37.92
CA GLY A 70 -6.59 4.84 38.73
C GLY A 70 -7.83 5.36 39.48
N ALA A 71 -7.76 6.57 40.03
CA ALA A 71 -8.89 7.19 40.71
C ALA A 71 -10.09 7.44 39.76
N ARG A 72 -9.82 7.82 38.50
CA ARG A 72 -10.83 7.96 37.44
C ARG A 72 -11.40 6.62 37.00
N ALA A 73 -10.61 5.53 37.00
CA ALA A 73 -11.09 4.20 36.65
C ALA A 73 -12.07 3.63 37.68
N GLU A 74 -11.80 3.83 38.98
CA GLU A 74 -12.69 3.36 40.06
C GLU A 74 -13.87 4.30 40.37
N ALA A 75 -13.72 5.60 40.06
CA ALA A 75 -14.78 6.60 40.24
C ALA A 75 -15.00 7.45 38.97
N PRO A 76 -15.40 6.83 37.83
CA PRO A 76 -15.46 7.52 36.53
C PRO A 76 -16.47 8.66 36.48
N GLY A 77 -17.48 8.65 37.35
CA GLY A 77 -18.51 9.68 37.46
C GLY A 77 -18.21 10.83 38.42
N ASN A 78 -17.05 10.89 39.09
CA ASN A 78 -16.77 11.94 40.06
C ASN A 78 -16.40 13.28 39.37
N PRO A 79 -17.21 14.36 39.53
CA PRO A 79 -17.00 15.61 38.81
C PRO A 79 -15.79 16.41 39.28
N GLN A 80 -15.34 16.23 40.53
CA GLN A 80 -14.16 16.92 41.06
C GLN A 80 -12.86 16.31 40.52
N LEU A 81 -12.83 14.99 40.31
CA LEU A 81 -11.69 14.33 39.63
C LEU A 81 -11.61 14.76 38.16
N ILE A 82 -12.74 14.90 37.47
CA ILE A 82 -12.81 15.43 36.09
C ILE A 82 -12.33 16.88 36.03
N ALA A 83 -12.82 17.73 36.94
CA ALA A 83 -12.43 19.12 36.99
C ALA A 83 -10.93 19.28 37.32
N PHE A 84 -10.41 18.44 38.21
CA PHE A 84 -9.01 18.47 38.60
C PHE A 84 -8.08 18.02 37.45
N GLU A 85 -8.41 16.94 36.75
CA GLU A 85 -7.73 16.48 35.53
C GLU A 85 -7.62 17.63 34.51
N ARG A 86 -8.71 18.37 34.29
CA ARG A 86 -8.73 19.53 33.40
C ARG A 86 -7.84 20.68 33.89
N THR A 87 -7.77 20.95 35.19
CA THR A 87 -6.94 22.03 35.74
C THR A 87 -5.44 21.76 35.66
N ILE A 88 -4.99 20.50 35.67
CA ILE A 88 -3.56 20.16 35.44
C ILE A 88 -3.19 20.39 33.97
N VAL A 89 -4.10 20.08 33.04
CA VAL A 89 -3.93 20.32 31.61
C VAL A 89 -3.88 21.83 31.30
N GLU A 90 -4.71 22.64 31.96
CA GLU A 90 -4.80 24.09 31.72
C GLU A 90 -3.67 24.93 32.38
N ALA A 91 -3.01 24.44 33.44
CA ALA A 91 -1.98 25.19 34.16
C ALA A 91 -0.56 25.08 33.58
N GLY A 92 -0.34 24.25 32.56
CA GLY A 92 0.96 24.02 31.93
C GLY A 92 1.47 25.15 31.02
N ASP A 93 0.60 26.09 30.60
CA ASP A 93 0.81 26.89 29.37
C ASP A 93 0.98 28.42 29.57
N ALA A 94 1.45 28.94 30.71
CA ALA A 94 1.50 30.41 30.91
C ALA A 94 2.85 30.99 31.42
N ARG A 95 3.41 31.97 30.69
CA ARG A 95 4.40 32.95 31.21
C ARG A 95 3.95 34.41 30.99
N PRO A 96 4.43 35.38 31.81
CA PRO A 96 3.84 36.72 31.94
C PRO A 96 4.30 37.76 30.90
N GLU A 97 5.16 37.42 29.95
CA GLU A 97 5.84 38.37 29.06
C GLU A 97 5.02 38.82 27.81
N ASP A 98 3.90 38.18 27.48
CA ASP A 98 3.21 38.38 26.18
C ASP A 98 2.02 39.37 26.19
N ALA A 99 1.80 40.07 27.30
CA ALA A 99 0.69 41.02 27.45
C ALA A 99 0.62 42.15 26.38
N PRO A 100 1.75 42.73 25.90
CA PRO A 100 1.69 43.85 24.95
C PRO A 100 1.25 43.44 23.52
N LEU A 101 1.55 42.20 23.10
CA LEU A 101 1.21 41.68 21.77
C LEU A 101 -0.29 41.40 21.63
N ARG A 102 -0.95 40.99 22.72
CA ARG A 102 -2.41 40.77 22.76
C ARG A 102 -3.21 42.07 22.56
N GLN A 103 -2.80 43.16 23.21
CA GLN A 103 -3.47 44.47 23.03
C GLN A 103 -3.38 45.00 21.59
N PHE A 104 -2.35 44.60 20.85
CA PHE A 104 -2.17 45.01 19.45
C PHE A 104 -3.08 44.21 18.50
N ALA A 105 -3.31 42.93 18.78
CA ALA A 105 -4.20 42.06 18.00
C ALA A 105 -5.70 42.41 18.17
N GLU A 106 -6.11 42.84 19.36
CA GLU A 106 -7.50 43.25 19.64
C GLU A 106 -7.89 44.54 18.90
N ARG A 107 -6.98 45.50 18.75
CA ARG A 107 -7.25 46.79 18.07
C ARG A 107 -7.53 46.66 16.58
N LEU A 108 -7.09 45.56 15.97
CA LEU A 108 -7.31 45.29 14.55
C LEU A 108 -8.59 44.49 14.27
N GLN A 109 -9.40 44.18 15.28
CA GLN A 109 -10.58 43.30 15.14
C GLN A 109 -10.25 41.97 14.44
N LEU A 110 -9.03 41.47 14.66
CA LEU A 110 -8.46 40.27 14.04
C LEU A 110 -8.59 39.00 14.91
N ALA A 111 -9.53 38.93 15.86
CA ALA A 111 -9.77 37.70 16.61
C ALA A 111 -11.21 37.19 16.44
N PRO A 112 -11.49 35.86 16.42
CA PRO A 112 -10.70 34.76 17.01
C PRO A 112 -10.41 33.61 16.01
N ALA A 113 -9.51 32.65 16.21
CA ALA A 113 -9.01 32.04 17.43
C ALA A 113 -7.59 31.48 17.20
N MET A 114 -6.75 31.72 18.20
CA MET A 114 -5.58 30.98 18.67
C MET A 114 -4.48 30.59 17.65
N PRO A 115 -3.23 30.97 17.96
CA PRO A 115 -2.12 30.01 18.00
C PRO A 115 -1.59 29.92 19.44
N ASP A 116 -1.60 28.73 20.03
CA ASP A 116 -0.52 27.71 20.00
C ASP A 116 0.66 28.12 20.91
N GLU A 117 0.94 27.30 21.92
CA GLU A 117 2.22 26.58 21.91
C GLU A 117 1.98 25.09 22.24
N PRO A 118 2.85 24.20 21.74
CA PRO A 118 2.39 23.12 20.87
C PRO A 118 2.00 21.89 21.67
N ASP A 119 0.76 21.47 21.46
CA ASP A 119 0.38 20.08 21.58
C ASP A 119 1.36 19.29 20.68
N ILE A 120 2.38 18.66 21.28
CA ILE A 120 3.43 17.94 20.53
C ILE A 120 2.77 16.85 19.69
N GLU A 121 1.67 16.30 20.21
CA GLU A 121 0.83 15.29 19.63
C GLU A 121 -0.43 15.91 19.01
N LYS A 122 -0.27 16.65 17.92
CA LYS A 122 -1.42 17.03 17.09
C LYS A 122 -1.95 15.79 16.37
N ARG A 123 -3.25 15.47 16.53
CA ARG A 123 -3.93 14.55 15.60
C ARG A 123 -4.10 15.25 14.25
N VAL A 124 -3.11 15.09 13.37
CA VAL A 124 -3.11 15.70 12.04
C VAL A 124 -4.06 14.99 11.07
N PHE A 125 -4.49 13.74 11.36
CA PHE A 125 -5.43 12.95 10.54
C PHE A 125 -6.52 12.26 11.38
N ARG A 126 -7.73 12.11 10.82
CA ARG A 126 -8.88 11.40 11.41
C ARG A 126 -8.91 9.89 11.15
N ALA A 127 -7.84 9.31 10.60
CA ALA A 127 -7.74 7.87 10.36
C ALA A 127 -7.97 7.03 11.63
N GLY A 128 -7.75 7.59 12.82
CA GLY A 128 -7.89 6.83 14.07
C GLY A 128 -6.78 5.78 14.23
N PHE A 129 -6.81 5.06 15.34
CA PHE A 129 -5.80 4.03 15.64
C PHE A 129 -6.26 2.67 15.15
N SER A 130 -5.37 1.95 14.47
CA SER A 130 -5.57 0.53 14.15
C SER A 130 -4.74 -0.31 15.10
N ASP A 131 -5.34 -1.38 15.63
CA ASP A 131 -4.58 -2.41 16.32
C ASP A 131 -3.58 -3.06 15.34
N ILE A 132 -2.33 -3.21 15.76
CA ILE A 132 -1.24 -3.69 14.91
C ILE A 132 -1.51 -5.12 14.41
N ALA A 133 -2.08 -5.99 15.25
CA ALA A 133 -2.35 -7.36 14.87
C ALA A 133 -3.46 -7.42 13.82
N GLN A 134 -4.53 -6.65 14.01
CA GLN A 134 -5.63 -6.55 13.03
C GLN A 134 -5.16 -5.94 11.70
N TRP A 135 -4.39 -4.86 11.75
CA TRP A 135 -3.86 -4.21 10.55
C TRP A 135 -2.96 -5.17 9.75
N ARG A 136 -2.04 -5.87 10.43
CA ARG A 136 -1.17 -6.87 9.80
C ARG A 136 -1.96 -8.04 9.20
N ALA A 137 -3.01 -8.51 9.88
CA ALA A 137 -3.86 -9.57 9.36
C ALA A 137 -4.56 -9.16 8.05
N ARG A 138 -5.13 -7.95 8.01
CA ARG A 138 -5.78 -7.39 6.81
C ARG A 138 -4.78 -7.14 5.67
N LEU A 139 -3.60 -6.60 5.97
CA LEU A 139 -2.54 -6.46 4.97
C LEU A 139 -2.09 -7.82 4.42
N GLY A 140 -1.90 -8.81 5.30
CA GLY A 140 -1.55 -10.16 4.87
C GLY A 140 -2.63 -10.81 4.00
N GLN A 141 -3.91 -10.55 4.27
CA GLN A 141 -5.03 -10.99 3.41
C GLN A 141 -4.95 -10.32 2.03
N ALA A 142 -4.74 -9.00 1.99
CA ALA A 142 -4.62 -8.27 0.72
C ALA A 142 -3.40 -8.74 -0.08
N GLU A 143 -2.25 -8.95 0.57
CA GLU A 143 -1.02 -9.48 -0.06
C GLU A 143 -1.25 -10.83 -0.76
N ARG A 144 -2.08 -11.71 -0.17
CA ARG A 144 -2.43 -13.01 -0.76
C ARG A 144 -3.48 -12.89 -1.88
N ALA A 145 -4.39 -11.92 -1.78
CA ALA A 145 -5.53 -11.78 -2.67
C ALA A 145 -5.24 -10.95 -3.93
N VAL A 146 -4.24 -10.08 -3.92
CA VAL A 146 -3.83 -9.29 -5.10
C VAL A 146 -3.03 -10.14 -6.07
N CYS A 147 -3.30 -9.97 -7.37
CA CYS A 147 -2.70 -10.71 -8.47
C CYS A 147 -2.31 -9.79 -9.63
N ARG A 148 -1.40 -10.29 -10.47
CA ARG A 148 -1.07 -9.71 -11.77
C ARG A 148 -1.94 -10.35 -12.86
N ILE A 149 -2.52 -9.52 -13.71
CA ILE A 149 -3.28 -9.94 -14.89
C ILE A 149 -2.30 -10.00 -16.06
N GLU A 150 -2.27 -11.13 -16.78
CA GLU A 150 -1.24 -11.44 -17.77
C GLU A 150 -1.83 -11.97 -19.07
N ALA A 151 -1.19 -11.65 -20.18
CA ALA A 151 -1.25 -12.43 -21.40
C ALA A 151 -0.08 -13.44 -21.43
N PRO A 152 -0.07 -14.43 -22.35
CA PRO A 152 1.02 -15.39 -22.45
C PRO A 152 2.38 -14.74 -22.65
N ALA A 153 3.44 -15.51 -22.38
CA ALA A 153 4.82 -15.03 -22.37
C ALA A 153 5.07 -13.92 -21.33
N TRP A 154 4.44 -14.03 -20.15
CA TRP A 154 4.69 -13.15 -18.99
C TRP A 154 4.39 -11.67 -19.23
N ARG A 155 3.54 -11.37 -20.21
CA ARG A 155 3.19 -9.99 -20.54
C ARG A 155 2.14 -9.47 -19.57
N ALA A 156 2.56 -8.65 -18.61
CA ALA A 156 1.67 -7.98 -17.68
C ALA A 156 0.72 -7.01 -18.41
N LEU A 157 -0.56 -7.08 -18.05
CA LEU A 157 -1.63 -6.20 -18.56
C LEU A 157 -2.09 -5.22 -17.49
N GLY A 158 -2.09 -5.64 -16.23
CA GLY A 158 -2.59 -4.87 -15.11
C GLY A 158 -2.54 -5.64 -13.80
N THR A 159 -3.24 -5.10 -12.81
CA THR A 159 -3.44 -5.70 -11.49
C THR A 159 -4.90 -6.12 -11.33
N GLY A 160 -5.15 -7.13 -10.51
CA GLY A 160 -6.47 -7.52 -10.06
C GLY A 160 -6.42 -8.08 -8.64
N PHE A 161 -7.56 -8.46 -8.10
CA PHE A 161 -7.62 -9.07 -6.77
C PHE A 161 -8.89 -9.91 -6.56
N LEU A 162 -8.79 -10.90 -5.68
CA LEU A 162 -9.93 -11.76 -5.35
C LEU A 162 -10.99 -10.99 -4.56
N VAL A 163 -12.23 -11.06 -5.05
CA VAL A 163 -13.46 -10.60 -4.39
C VAL A 163 -14.42 -11.75 -4.06
N GLY A 164 -14.03 -12.98 -4.38
CA GLY A 164 -14.73 -14.21 -4.02
C GLY A 164 -13.80 -15.44 -4.13
N PRO A 165 -14.35 -16.67 -4.01
CA PRO A 165 -13.56 -17.90 -4.07
C PRO A 165 -12.80 -18.07 -5.40
N ASP A 166 -13.45 -17.70 -6.49
CA ASP A 166 -12.99 -17.81 -7.88
C ASP A 166 -13.20 -16.50 -8.66
N LEU A 167 -13.63 -15.42 -7.99
CA LEU A 167 -13.94 -14.14 -8.63
C LEU A 167 -12.82 -13.13 -8.42
N VAL A 168 -12.29 -12.59 -9.51
CA VAL A 168 -11.22 -11.57 -9.53
C VAL A 168 -11.77 -10.27 -10.10
N MET A 169 -11.54 -9.15 -9.41
CA MET A 169 -11.87 -7.81 -9.91
C MET A 169 -10.64 -7.14 -10.52
N THR A 170 -10.83 -6.45 -11.64
CA THR A 170 -9.84 -5.59 -12.32
C THR A 170 -10.57 -4.50 -13.13
N ASN A 171 -9.88 -3.68 -13.91
CA ASN A 171 -10.54 -2.76 -14.84
C ASN A 171 -11.00 -3.43 -16.13
N ARG A 172 -12.05 -2.89 -16.74
CA ARG A 172 -12.50 -3.34 -18.07
C ARG A 172 -11.44 -3.11 -19.13
N HIS A 173 -10.77 -1.96 -19.13
CA HIS A 173 -9.72 -1.66 -20.12
C HIS A 173 -8.51 -2.60 -20.04
N VAL A 174 -8.22 -3.20 -18.88
CA VAL A 174 -7.11 -4.15 -18.71
C VAL A 174 -7.36 -5.43 -19.53
N VAL A 175 -8.62 -5.87 -19.58
CA VAL A 175 -9.02 -7.14 -20.21
C VAL A 175 -9.78 -6.95 -21.53
N GLU A 176 -9.99 -5.70 -21.97
CA GLU A 176 -10.83 -5.38 -23.13
C GLU A 176 -10.36 -6.06 -24.41
N ALA A 177 -9.07 -5.97 -24.69
CA ALA A 177 -8.46 -6.62 -25.85
C ALA A 177 -8.51 -8.16 -25.77
N MET A 178 -8.73 -8.72 -24.59
CA MET A 178 -8.73 -10.18 -24.34
C MET A 178 -10.13 -10.80 -24.39
N ALA A 179 -11.19 -9.98 -24.57
CA ALA A 179 -12.57 -10.46 -24.64
C ALA A 179 -12.98 -11.03 -26.01
N SER A 180 -12.10 -10.98 -27.02
CA SER A 180 -12.34 -11.54 -28.35
C SER A 180 -11.96 -13.01 -28.40
N GLU A 181 -12.69 -13.85 -29.15
CA GLU A 181 -12.39 -15.27 -29.35
C GLU A 181 -11.01 -15.51 -30.00
N ALA A 182 -10.48 -14.54 -30.73
CA ALA A 182 -9.16 -14.60 -31.35
C ALA A 182 -8.01 -14.18 -30.39
N ALA A 183 -8.33 -13.72 -29.18
CA ALA A 183 -7.33 -13.27 -28.22
C ALA A 183 -6.57 -14.43 -27.59
N PRO A 184 -5.29 -14.23 -27.20
CA PRO A 184 -4.57 -15.23 -26.42
C PRO A 184 -5.22 -15.41 -25.03
N PRO A 185 -5.02 -16.57 -24.39
CA PRO A 185 -5.64 -16.87 -23.10
C PRO A 185 -5.19 -15.89 -22.01
N LEU A 186 -6.15 -15.44 -21.21
CA LEU A 186 -5.91 -14.57 -20.05
C LEU A 186 -5.43 -15.42 -18.87
N LEU A 187 -4.37 -14.96 -18.20
CA LEU A 187 -3.80 -15.62 -17.03
C LEU A 187 -3.86 -14.69 -15.82
N VAL A 188 -4.10 -15.26 -14.64
CA VAL A 188 -4.13 -14.54 -13.37
C VAL A 188 -3.07 -15.11 -12.44
N ARG A 189 -2.05 -14.31 -12.11
CA ARG A 189 -0.91 -14.76 -11.30
C ARG A 189 -0.92 -14.17 -9.91
N PHE A 190 -0.96 -15.03 -8.90
CA PHE A 190 -0.82 -14.64 -7.51
C PHE A 190 0.60 -14.86 -7.00
N ASP A 191 0.96 -14.20 -5.90
CA ASP A 191 2.24 -14.37 -5.19
C ASP A 191 3.50 -14.04 -6.01
N PHE A 192 3.37 -13.21 -7.06
CA PHE A 192 4.51 -12.64 -7.79
C PHE A 192 5.16 -11.51 -6.98
N LYS A 193 6.13 -11.85 -6.14
CA LYS A 193 6.72 -10.91 -5.16
C LYS A 193 8.14 -11.32 -4.76
N LEU A 194 8.90 -10.41 -4.16
CA LEU A 194 10.18 -10.76 -3.54
C LEU A 194 9.95 -11.48 -2.20
N SER A 195 10.95 -12.26 -1.77
CA SER A 195 11.05 -12.78 -0.40
C SER A 195 11.18 -11.63 0.62
N PRO A 196 10.94 -11.89 1.92
CA PRO A 196 10.99 -10.85 2.94
C PRO A 196 12.33 -10.09 3.04
N ASP A 197 13.44 -10.71 2.65
CA ASP A 197 14.78 -10.11 2.58
C ASP A 197 15.03 -9.33 1.28
N GLY A 198 14.07 -9.31 0.35
CA GLY A 198 14.16 -8.61 -0.94
C GLY A 198 15.06 -9.29 -1.97
N THR A 199 15.63 -10.47 -1.70
CA THR A 199 16.68 -11.05 -2.55
C THR A 199 16.15 -12.05 -3.57
N ARG A 200 15.15 -12.85 -3.20
CA ARG A 200 14.65 -13.96 -4.02
C ARG A 200 13.31 -13.61 -4.64
N LEU A 201 13.23 -13.70 -5.96
CA LEU A 201 11.97 -13.63 -6.68
C LEU A 201 11.13 -14.89 -6.40
N ARG A 202 9.87 -14.69 -5.97
CA ARG A 202 8.83 -15.70 -6.00
C ARG A 202 7.97 -15.47 -7.22
N GLU A 203 8.02 -16.40 -8.16
CA GLU A 203 7.30 -16.35 -9.42
C GLU A 203 5.78 -16.53 -9.29
N GLY A 204 5.33 -17.05 -8.14
CA GLY A 204 3.92 -17.21 -7.86
C GLY A 204 3.23 -18.31 -8.67
N GLN A 205 1.90 -18.39 -8.53
CA GLN A 205 1.06 -19.38 -9.21
C GLN A 205 0.13 -18.68 -10.20
N ALA A 206 0.14 -19.13 -11.46
CA ALA A 206 -0.80 -18.69 -12.47
C ALA A 206 -2.04 -19.58 -12.51
N PHE A 207 -3.19 -18.95 -12.73
CA PHE A 207 -4.49 -19.59 -12.89
C PHE A 207 -5.06 -19.20 -14.24
N ASP A 208 -5.65 -20.18 -14.93
CA ASP A 208 -6.49 -19.94 -16.09
C ASP A 208 -7.83 -19.34 -15.68
N VAL A 209 -8.45 -18.62 -16.61
CA VAL A 209 -9.83 -18.16 -16.48
C VAL A 209 -10.81 -19.21 -17.00
N ALA A 210 -12.05 -19.18 -16.51
CA ALA A 210 -13.12 -20.05 -17.00
C ALA A 210 -13.46 -19.77 -18.48
N ARG A 211 -14.24 -20.64 -19.14
CA ARG A 211 -14.70 -20.40 -20.52
C ARG A 211 -15.50 -19.09 -20.62
N ASP A 212 -16.51 -18.94 -19.75
CA ASP A 212 -17.35 -17.74 -19.66
C ASP A 212 -16.83 -16.84 -18.53
N TRP A 213 -15.57 -16.43 -18.64
CA TRP A 213 -14.87 -15.77 -17.54
C TRP A 213 -15.37 -14.37 -17.20
N LEU A 214 -15.93 -13.62 -18.15
CA LEU A 214 -16.38 -12.25 -17.89
C LEU A 214 -17.78 -12.25 -17.25
N VAL A 215 -17.82 -12.33 -15.92
CA VAL A 215 -19.07 -12.47 -15.14
C VAL A 215 -19.87 -11.17 -15.08
N ALA A 216 -19.18 -10.05 -14.89
CA ALA A 216 -19.78 -8.72 -14.85
C ALA A 216 -18.76 -7.69 -15.32
N SER A 217 -19.22 -6.63 -15.99
CA SER A 217 -18.35 -5.52 -16.34
C SER A 217 -19.13 -4.24 -16.56
N SER A 218 -18.42 -3.11 -16.48
CA SER A 218 -18.90 -1.81 -16.91
C SER A 218 -18.01 -1.29 -18.04
N PRO A 219 -18.59 -0.60 -19.05
CA PRO A 219 -17.81 0.07 -20.09
C PRO A 219 -16.73 1.02 -19.54
N VAL A 220 -15.65 1.20 -20.30
CA VAL A 220 -14.49 2.05 -19.95
C VAL A 220 -14.89 3.51 -19.69
N ALA A 221 -15.89 4.00 -20.43
CA ALA A 221 -16.44 5.35 -20.28
C ALA A 221 -17.31 5.53 -19.03
N GLN A 222 -17.73 4.44 -18.37
CA GLN A 222 -18.60 4.45 -17.20
C GLN A 222 -17.80 4.13 -15.93
N LEU A 223 -17.97 2.95 -15.32
CA LEU A 223 -17.26 2.55 -14.11
C LEU A 223 -16.01 1.69 -14.38
N ASP A 224 -15.76 1.28 -15.65
CA ASP A 224 -14.52 0.62 -16.06
C ASP A 224 -14.05 -0.53 -15.14
N PHE A 225 -14.97 -1.37 -14.66
CA PHE A 225 -14.64 -2.55 -13.88
C PHE A 225 -14.93 -3.82 -14.69
N ALA A 226 -14.24 -4.90 -14.36
CA ALA A 226 -14.52 -6.25 -14.82
C ALA A 226 -14.37 -7.23 -13.65
N VAL A 227 -15.29 -8.19 -13.57
CA VAL A 227 -15.22 -9.33 -12.66
C VAL A 227 -15.00 -10.57 -13.50
N LEU A 228 -13.86 -11.21 -13.26
CA LEU A 228 -13.38 -12.40 -13.96
C LEU A 228 -13.67 -13.63 -13.09
N ARG A 229 -14.02 -14.74 -13.71
CA ARG A 229 -14.08 -16.06 -13.08
C ARG A 229 -12.87 -16.89 -13.44
N LEU A 230 -12.19 -17.39 -12.41
CA LEU A 230 -11.09 -18.35 -12.54
C LEU A 230 -11.62 -19.75 -12.85
N ALA A 231 -10.83 -20.57 -13.54
CA ALA A 231 -11.17 -21.97 -13.79
C ALA A 231 -11.19 -22.82 -12.49
N GLU A 232 -10.46 -22.37 -11.47
CA GLU A 232 -10.39 -23.00 -10.15
C GLU A 232 -10.52 -21.95 -9.03
N PRO A 233 -11.06 -22.32 -7.84
CA PRO A 233 -11.30 -21.38 -6.75
C PRO A 233 -10.02 -21.04 -5.99
N ALA A 234 -9.17 -20.20 -6.57
CA ALA A 234 -7.88 -19.78 -6.00
C ALA A 234 -7.98 -19.21 -4.57
N GLY A 235 -9.12 -18.59 -4.22
CA GLY A 235 -9.41 -18.08 -2.87
C GLY A 235 -9.54 -19.17 -1.80
N LEU A 236 -9.80 -20.42 -2.19
CA LEU A 236 -9.88 -21.57 -1.30
C LEU A 236 -8.55 -22.34 -1.22
N ASN A 237 -7.61 -22.07 -2.13
CA ASN A 237 -6.33 -22.78 -2.19
C ASN A 237 -5.38 -22.28 -1.08
N PRO A 238 -4.64 -23.18 -0.41
CA PRO A 238 -3.63 -22.81 0.57
C PRO A 238 -2.45 -22.09 -0.09
N THR A 239 -1.92 -21.05 0.55
CA THR A 239 -0.78 -20.30 0.01
C THR A 239 0.57 -20.92 0.39
N GLY A 240 1.45 -21.19 -0.58
CA GLY A 240 2.82 -21.66 -0.28
C GLY A 240 3.04 -23.18 -0.38
N GLY A 241 2.12 -23.92 -1.01
CA GLY A 241 2.34 -25.30 -1.42
C GLY A 241 2.36 -26.33 -0.28
N THR A 242 2.03 -25.95 0.95
CA THR A 242 1.89 -26.86 2.09
C THR A 242 0.43 -27.00 2.47
N ALA A 243 0.01 -28.22 2.85
CA ALA A 243 -1.39 -28.52 3.17
C ALA A 243 -1.92 -27.78 4.41
N ASN A 244 -1.03 -27.26 5.27
CA ASN A 244 -1.38 -26.53 6.49
C ASN A 244 -1.39 -25.00 6.33
N ALA A 245 -1.07 -24.47 5.16
CA ALA A 245 -1.11 -23.02 4.96
C ALA A 245 -2.55 -22.51 4.93
N PRO A 246 -2.80 -21.28 5.43
CA PRO A 246 -4.13 -20.69 5.37
C PRO A 246 -4.56 -20.55 3.90
N PRO A 247 -5.87 -20.66 3.63
CA PRO A 247 -6.42 -20.37 2.32
C PRO A 247 -6.10 -18.93 1.94
N ARG A 248 -5.92 -18.68 0.64
CA ARG A 248 -5.67 -17.35 0.09
C ARG A 248 -6.68 -16.32 0.58
N GLY A 249 -7.96 -16.68 0.58
CA GLY A 249 -9.07 -15.80 0.90
C GLY A 249 -9.38 -14.80 -0.21
N TRP A 250 -10.27 -13.86 0.08
CA TRP A 250 -10.67 -12.77 -0.81
C TRP A 250 -10.94 -11.52 0.00
N ILE A 251 -10.94 -10.37 -0.67
CA ILE A 251 -11.23 -9.07 -0.05
C ILE A 251 -12.72 -8.78 -0.23
N THR A 252 -13.42 -8.56 0.87
CA THR A 252 -14.81 -8.10 0.85
C THR A 252 -14.82 -6.57 0.87
N PRO A 253 -15.43 -5.90 -0.12
CA PRO A 253 -15.56 -4.46 -0.13
C PRO A 253 -16.25 -3.93 1.13
N ARG A 254 -15.69 -2.88 1.73
CA ARG A 254 -16.26 -2.18 2.88
C ARG A 254 -16.15 -0.69 2.61
N TRP A 255 -17.15 -0.17 1.91
CA TRP A 255 -17.20 1.25 1.59
C TRP A 255 -17.49 2.08 2.85
N ARG A 256 -16.81 3.22 2.95
CA ARG A 256 -17.17 4.36 3.78
C ARG A 256 -16.73 5.64 3.09
N GLU A 257 -17.34 6.75 3.48
CA GLU A 257 -16.90 8.06 3.02
C GLU A 257 -15.47 8.37 3.48
N LEU A 258 -14.73 9.08 2.62
CA LEU A 258 -13.34 9.49 2.86
C LEU A 258 -13.29 11.00 3.09
N GLU A 259 -12.48 11.40 4.05
CA GLU A 259 -12.20 12.83 4.31
C GLU A 259 -10.98 13.27 3.49
N PRO A 260 -10.95 14.49 2.94
CA PRO A 260 -9.77 15.04 2.28
C PRO A 260 -8.48 14.85 3.09
N ASP A 261 -7.38 14.58 2.39
CA ASP A 261 -6.04 14.27 2.93
C ASP A 261 -5.89 12.97 3.71
N GLU A 262 -6.96 12.16 3.81
CA GLU A 262 -6.90 10.83 4.38
C GLU A 262 -5.92 9.91 3.63
N THR A 263 -5.21 9.05 4.36
CA THR A 263 -4.23 8.13 3.78
C THR A 263 -4.90 7.07 2.92
N ILE A 264 -4.40 6.92 1.69
CA ILE A 264 -4.77 5.85 0.77
C ILE A 264 -3.57 4.94 0.53
N PHE A 265 -3.80 3.65 0.64
CA PHE A 265 -2.86 2.59 0.28
C PHE A 265 -3.28 1.95 -1.05
N VAL A 266 -2.31 1.71 -1.94
CA VAL A 266 -2.52 0.98 -3.19
C VAL A 266 -1.56 -0.21 -3.22
N ILE A 267 -2.12 -1.41 -3.35
CA ILE A 267 -1.35 -2.66 -3.47
C ILE A 267 -1.39 -3.11 -4.93
N GLN A 268 -0.22 -3.17 -5.58
CA GLN A 268 -0.15 -3.08 -7.03
C GLN A 268 1.05 -3.82 -7.65
N HIS A 269 0.98 -4.08 -8.95
CA HIS A 269 2.09 -4.53 -9.81
C HIS A 269 2.55 -3.42 -10.78
N PRO A 270 3.25 -2.37 -10.30
CA PRO A 270 3.71 -1.27 -11.14
C PRO A 270 4.77 -1.76 -12.13
N GLN A 271 4.69 -1.31 -13.38
CA GLN A 271 5.43 -1.81 -14.55
C GLN A 271 5.27 -3.33 -14.79
N GLY A 272 4.23 -3.94 -14.21
CA GLY A 272 4.07 -5.38 -14.16
C GLY A 272 5.09 -6.07 -13.26
N ASP A 273 5.84 -5.37 -12.43
CA ASP A 273 6.86 -5.96 -11.56
C ASP A 273 6.22 -6.60 -10.31
N THR A 274 7.05 -7.14 -9.42
CA THR A 274 6.69 -7.72 -8.12
C THR A 274 5.72 -6.84 -7.34
N LEU A 275 4.86 -7.48 -6.56
CA LEU A 275 3.84 -6.83 -5.72
C LEU A 275 4.47 -5.76 -4.81
N LYS A 276 3.90 -4.56 -4.83
CA LYS A 276 4.35 -3.41 -4.03
C LYS A 276 3.16 -2.74 -3.35
N LEU A 277 3.45 -2.08 -2.24
CA LEU A 277 2.55 -1.18 -1.53
C LEU A 277 3.04 0.25 -1.73
N ALA A 278 2.15 1.14 -2.17
CA ALA A 278 2.37 2.57 -2.17
C ALA A 278 1.34 3.26 -1.27
N SER A 279 1.71 4.40 -0.69
CA SER A 279 0.84 5.19 0.17
C SER A 279 0.80 6.63 -0.30
N GLY A 280 -0.33 7.28 -0.10
CA GLY A 280 -0.48 8.68 -0.43
C GLY A 280 -1.75 9.25 0.19
N ARG A 281 -2.35 10.24 -0.48
CA ARG A 281 -3.45 11.03 0.09
C ARG A 281 -4.65 11.08 -0.83
N TYR A 282 -5.83 10.94 -0.25
CA TYR A 282 -7.10 11.21 -0.91
C TYR A 282 -7.33 12.71 -1.09
N ASP A 283 -7.88 13.08 -2.24
CA ASP A 283 -8.14 14.48 -2.59
C ASP A 283 -9.62 14.81 -2.55
N SER A 284 -10.40 14.14 -3.40
CA SER A 284 -11.80 14.49 -3.60
C SER A 284 -12.60 13.36 -4.23
N ARG A 285 -13.92 13.48 -4.15
CA ARG A 285 -14.89 12.53 -4.71
C ARG A 285 -15.85 13.21 -5.68
N GLU A 286 -16.04 12.55 -6.80
CA GLU A 286 -17.15 12.68 -7.73
C GLU A 286 -18.02 11.41 -7.65
N PRO A 287 -19.28 11.40 -8.12
CA PRO A 287 -20.19 10.26 -7.93
C PRO A 287 -19.63 8.89 -8.35
N THR A 288 -18.84 8.87 -9.44
CA THR A 288 -18.28 7.65 -10.02
C THR A 288 -16.76 7.60 -9.95
N ARG A 289 -16.11 8.58 -9.30
CA ARG A 289 -14.65 8.74 -9.30
C ARG A 289 -14.12 9.27 -7.97
N LEU A 290 -13.02 8.69 -7.50
CA LEU A 290 -12.19 9.24 -6.44
C LEU A 290 -10.90 9.76 -7.04
N ARG A 291 -10.45 10.92 -6.57
CA ARG A 291 -9.13 11.49 -6.86
C ARG A 291 -8.23 11.36 -5.65
N TYR A 292 -6.98 10.99 -5.89
CA TYR A 292 -5.96 10.82 -4.85
C TYR A 292 -4.57 10.92 -5.46
N ARG A 293 -3.55 11.15 -4.65
CA ARG A 293 -2.13 11.18 -5.07
C ARG A 293 -1.39 10.01 -4.44
N VAL A 294 -1.03 9.01 -5.24
CA VAL A 294 -0.23 7.84 -4.86
C VAL A 294 0.72 7.51 -6.02
N ASP A 295 1.93 7.05 -5.73
CA ASP A 295 2.84 6.61 -6.79
C ASP A 295 2.26 5.37 -7.49
N THR A 296 1.93 5.50 -8.77
CA THR A 296 1.41 4.43 -9.62
C THR A 296 2.07 4.50 -10.99
N GLU A 297 2.31 3.34 -11.59
CA GLU A 297 2.92 3.20 -12.92
C GLU A 297 2.03 2.33 -13.82
N PRO A 298 2.23 2.31 -15.17
CA PRO A 298 1.63 1.31 -16.05
C PRO A 298 1.64 -0.10 -15.43
N GLY A 299 0.52 -0.83 -15.48
CA GLY A 299 0.35 -2.12 -14.79
C GLY A 299 -0.33 -2.03 -13.42
N SER A 300 -0.44 -0.82 -12.84
CA SER A 300 -1.17 -0.59 -11.60
C SER A 300 -2.70 -0.59 -11.80
N SER A 301 -3.19 -0.37 -13.01
CA SER A 301 -4.63 -0.40 -13.32
C SER A 301 -5.29 -1.69 -12.82
N GLY A 302 -6.36 -1.53 -12.06
CA GLY A 302 -7.13 -2.62 -11.45
C GLY A 302 -6.69 -2.95 -10.02
N SER A 303 -5.75 -2.20 -9.45
CA SER A 303 -5.31 -2.36 -8.07
C SER A 303 -6.38 -1.95 -7.06
N PRO A 304 -6.51 -2.65 -5.92
CA PRO A 304 -7.36 -2.21 -4.83
C PRO A 304 -6.77 -0.99 -4.11
N CYS A 305 -7.63 -0.04 -3.76
CA CYS A 305 -7.29 1.11 -2.94
C CYS A 305 -7.92 0.97 -1.55
N PHE A 306 -7.10 1.12 -0.52
CA PHE A 306 -7.49 0.96 0.87
C PHE A 306 -7.33 2.23 1.67
N THR A 307 -8.14 2.37 2.72
CA THR A 307 -7.89 3.32 3.81
C THR A 307 -6.71 2.89 4.67
N ALA A 308 -6.28 3.74 5.60
CA ALA A 308 -5.29 3.36 6.61
C ALA A 308 -5.71 2.13 7.46
N GLN A 309 -7.01 1.84 7.57
CA GLN A 309 -7.57 0.71 8.31
C GLN A 309 -7.66 -0.56 7.43
N MET A 310 -7.09 -0.53 6.23
CA MET A 310 -7.18 -1.61 5.23
C MET A 310 -8.62 -1.90 4.77
N GLU A 311 -9.48 -0.87 4.73
CA GLU A 311 -10.85 -0.98 4.19
C GLU A 311 -10.82 -0.68 2.69
N LEU A 312 -11.37 -1.59 1.87
CA LEU A 312 -11.37 -1.45 0.41
C LEU A 312 -12.39 -0.39 -0.03
N VAL A 313 -11.90 0.73 -0.56
CA VAL A 313 -12.70 1.91 -0.90
C VAL A 313 -12.76 2.20 -2.39
N ALA A 314 -11.74 1.86 -3.17
CA ALA A 314 -11.74 2.10 -4.61
C ALA A 314 -11.03 1.01 -5.41
N LEU A 315 -11.36 0.96 -6.71
CA LEU A 315 -10.59 0.28 -7.75
C LEU A 315 -9.75 1.31 -8.50
N HIS A 316 -8.42 1.25 -8.42
CA HIS A 316 -7.55 2.16 -9.16
C HIS A 316 -7.72 1.97 -10.66
N ARG A 317 -7.87 3.09 -11.39
CA ARG A 317 -8.09 3.10 -12.84
C ARG A 317 -6.89 3.62 -13.62
N GLY A 318 -6.28 4.70 -13.16
CA GLY A 318 -5.16 5.35 -13.85
C GLY A 318 -4.94 6.79 -13.40
N SER A 319 -4.30 7.60 -14.23
CA SER A 319 -4.11 9.04 -14.00
C SER A 319 -5.39 9.85 -14.26
N ALA A 320 -5.51 10.99 -13.58
CA ALA A 320 -6.43 12.08 -13.86
C ALA A 320 -5.63 13.35 -14.24
N GLU A 321 -6.32 14.46 -14.50
CA GLU A 321 -5.68 15.75 -14.71
C GLU A 321 -4.77 16.15 -13.54
N GLY A 322 -3.61 16.72 -13.87
CA GLY A 322 -2.60 17.12 -12.89
C GLY A 322 -1.78 15.93 -12.37
N LEU A 323 -1.31 16.03 -11.13
CA LEU A 323 -0.55 14.98 -10.43
C LEU A 323 -1.47 13.99 -9.69
N ALA A 324 -2.75 13.91 -10.07
CA ALA A 324 -3.73 13.06 -9.40
C ALA A 324 -3.91 11.74 -10.14
N ASN A 325 -4.14 10.68 -9.38
CA ASN A 325 -4.72 9.44 -9.84
C ASN A 325 -6.23 9.48 -9.73
N GLN A 326 -6.85 8.50 -10.38
CA GLN A 326 -8.27 8.26 -10.34
C GLN A 326 -8.57 6.80 -10.02
N GLY A 327 -9.57 6.59 -9.16
CA GLY A 327 -10.15 5.29 -8.88
C GLY A 327 -11.67 5.34 -8.95
N VAL A 328 -12.30 4.17 -9.00
CA VAL A 328 -13.76 4.01 -9.04
C VAL A 328 -14.22 3.56 -7.66
N PRO A 329 -15.12 4.29 -7.00
CA PRO A 329 -15.49 3.98 -5.63
C PRO A 329 -16.37 2.73 -5.54
N PHE A 330 -16.19 1.96 -4.46
CA PHE A 330 -16.81 0.63 -4.33
C PHE A 330 -18.32 0.65 -4.09
N ASP A 331 -18.89 1.74 -3.57
CA ASP A 331 -20.34 1.91 -3.51
C ASP A 331 -20.95 2.07 -4.90
N ALA A 332 -20.31 2.80 -5.81
CA ALA A 332 -20.78 2.91 -7.20
C ALA A 332 -20.69 1.56 -7.93
N ILE A 333 -19.61 0.79 -7.71
CA ILE A 333 -19.49 -0.58 -8.24
C ILE A 333 -20.58 -1.47 -7.63
N GLY A 334 -20.81 -1.39 -6.32
CA GLY A 334 -21.83 -2.16 -5.61
C GLY A 334 -23.25 -1.87 -6.09
N GLN A 335 -23.57 -0.62 -6.42
CA GLN A 335 -24.86 -0.22 -7.00
C GLN A 335 -25.07 -0.73 -8.43
N ALA A 336 -23.98 -0.91 -9.19
CA ALA A 336 -24.03 -1.44 -10.55
C ALA A 336 -24.12 -2.98 -10.62
N LEU A 337 -23.95 -3.66 -9.49
CA LEU A 337 -24.00 -5.12 -9.37
C LEU A 337 -25.29 -5.58 -8.67
N PRO A 338 -25.74 -6.83 -8.88
CA PRO A 338 -26.85 -7.40 -8.13
C PRO A 338 -26.64 -7.31 -6.62
N ALA A 339 -27.73 -7.11 -5.87
CA ALA A 339 -27.67 -7.11 -4.41
C ALA A 339 -27.08 -8.44 -3.89
N GLY A 340 -26.11 -8.36 -2.98
CA GLY A 340 -25.43 -9.54 -2.44
C GLY A 340 -24.42 -10.19 -3.39
N PHE A 341 -23.98 -9.50 -4.45
CA PHE A 341 -22.98 -10.02 -5.39
C PHE A 341 -21.67 -10.45 -4.71
N PHE A 342 -21.18 -9.66 -3.75
CA PHE A 342 -19.95 -9.98 -3.03
C PHE A 342 -20.22 -11.02 -1.94
N PRO A 343 -19.51 -12.17 -1.96
CA PRO A 343 -19.61 -13.13 -0.87
C PRO A 343 -19.08 -12.52 0.42
N PRO A 344 -19.63 -12.94 1.59
CA PRO A 344 -19.13 -12.48 2.88
C PRO A 344 -17.65 -12.86 3.03
N ALA A 345 -16.94 -12.10 3.87
CA ALA A 345 -15.56 -12.43 4.22
C ALA A 345 -15.53 -13.85 4.81
N ARG A 346 -14.54 -14.65 4.41
CA ARG A 346 -14.35 -15.97 5.02
C ARG A 346 -14.08 -15.75 6.53
N PRO A 347 -14.79 -16.45 7.43
CA PRO A 347 -14.44 -16.43 8.84
C PRO A 347 -12.99 -16.88 8.98
N GLU A 348 -12.17 -16.10 9.68
CA GLU A 348 -10.90 -16.59 10.21
C GLU A 348 -11.26 -17.79 11.10
N THR A 349 -10.92 -18.99 10.65
CA THR A 349 -11.47 -20.26 11.16
C THR A 349 -11.51 -20.30 12.70
N SER A 350 -12.70 -20.27 13.29
CA SER A 350 -12.99 -21.25 14.33
C SER A 350 -12.97 -22.63 13.65
N ALA A 351 -12.38 -23.61 14.31
CA ALA A 351 -12.20 -24.98 13.81
C ALA A 351 -13.50 -25.49 13.14
N ILE A 352 -13.45 -25.73 11.83
CA ILE A 352 -14.51 -26.44 11.12
C ILE A 352 -14.03 -27.87 10.93
N ASP A 353 -14.77 -28.76 11.58
CA ASP A 353 -14.73 -30.21 11.39
C ASP A 353 -14.68 -30.58 9.90
N SER A 354 -13.92 -31.63 9.64
CA SER A 354 -13.51 -32.18 8.35
C SER A 354 -14.64 -32.78 7.49
N THR A 355 -15.85 -32.23 7.48
CA THR A 355 -16.99 -32.83 6.72
C THR A 355 -17.90 -31.86 5.94
N GLY A 356 -17.62 -30.56 5.90
CA GLY A 356 -18.41 -29.61 5.08
C GLY A 356 -17.90 -29.49 3.63
N SER A 357 -18.57 -30.13 2.67
CA SER A 357 -18.18 -30.12 1.24
C SER A 357 -18.16 -28.70 0.64
N VAL A 358 -16.97 -28.30 0.17
CA VAL A 358 -16.69 -27.09 -0.62
C VAL A 358 -17.67 -26.88 -1.78
N ALA A 359 -18.24 -27.97 -2.33
CA ALA A 359 -19.20 -27.91 -3.43
C ALA A 359 -20.53 -27.21 -3.07
N ALA A 360 -20.99 -27.32 -1.82
CA ALA A 360 -22.25 -26.70 -1.40
C ALA A 360 -22.16 -25.17 -1.29
N MET A 361 -20.98 -24.65 -0.90
CA MET A 361 -20.74 -23.21 -0.79
C MET A 361 -20.62 -22.54 -2.17
N VAL A 362 -19.91 -23.18 -3.11
CA VAL A 362 -19.78 -22.70 -4.50
C VAL A 362 -21.14 -22.67 -5.21
N ALA A 363 -21.96 -23.72 -5.04
CA ALA A 363 -23.30 -23.79 -5.65
C ALA A 363 -24.26 -22.67 -5.17
N SER A 364 -24.11 -22.21 -3.92
CA SER A 364 -24.93 -21.11 -3.39
C SER A 364 -24.55 -19.74 -3.96
N ILE A 365 -23.29 -19.57 -4.38
CA ILE A 365 -22.79 -18.31 -4.96
C ILE A 365 -23.21 -18.19 -6.43
N ASP A 366 -23.16 -19.28 -7.19
CA ASP A 366 -23.60 -19.30 -8.59
C ASP A 366 -25.11 -19.05 -8.77
N ALA A 367 -25.91 -19.32 -7.73
CA ALA A 367 -27.34 -18.99 -7.73
C ALA A 367 -27.60 -17.48 -7.62
N ALA A 368 -26.72 -16.72 -6.96
CA ALA A 368 -26.85 -15.27 -6.77
C ALA A 368 -26.35 -14.44 -7.96
N ALA A 369 -25.48 -15.00 -8.80
CA ALA A 369 -24.86 -14.30 -9.93
C ALA A 369 -25.69 -14.32 -11.23
N ARG A 370 -26.90 -14.91 -11.25
CA ARG A 370 -27.76 -14.94 -12.44
C ARG A 370 -28.66 -13.69 -12.50
N PRO A 371 -28.70 -12.95 -13.62
CA PRO A 371 -29.69 -11.90 -13.80
C PRO A 371 -31.10 -12.50 -13.87
N GLY A 372 -31.99 -12.00 -13.02
CA GLY A 372 -33.41 -12.35 -13.04
C GLY A 372 -34.05 -11.87 -14.34
N THR A 373 -34.49 -12.82 -15.17
CA THR A 373 -35.41 -12.56 -16.26
C THR A 373 -36.84 -12.77 -15.74
N GLU A 374 -37.58 -11.67 -15.62
CA GLU A 374 -39.01 -11.69 -15.33
C GLU A 374 -39.79 -12.32 -16.50
N GLY A 375 -40.71 -13.22 -16.15
CA GLY A 375 -42.02 -13.31 -16.80
C GLY A 375 -42.17 -14.27 -17.98
N THR A 376 -42.50 -15.54 -17.71
CA THR A 376 -43.87 -16.07 -17.98
C THR A 376 -44.06 -17.44 -17.35
N GLN A 377 -44.91 -17.50 -16.32
CA GLN A 377 -45.39 -18.75 -15.72
C GLN A 377 -46.49 -19.39 -16.58
N LYS A 378 -46.36 -20.69 -16.84
CA LYS A 378 -47.51 -21.61 -16.93
C LYS A 378 -47.18 -22.95 -16.24
N PRO A 379 -48.16 -23.59 -15.58
CA PRO A 379 -47.90 -24.47 -14.46
C PRO A 379 -47.75 -25.93 -14.89
N ARG A 380 -46.78 -26.66 -14.31
CA ARG A 380 -46.80 -28.13 -14.33
C ARG A 380 -46.44 -28.73 -12.96
N ARG A 381 -47.52 -29.17 -12.32
CA ARG A 381 -47.73 -30.31 -11.40
C ARG A 381 -46.56 -30.82 -10.56
N ARG A 382 -46.75 -30.67 -9.25
CA ARG A 382 -46.15 -31.44 -8.14
C ARG A 382 -46.23 -32.96 -8.36
N ARG A 383 -45.09 -33.64 -8.19
CA ARG A 383 -44.99 -34.93 -7.50
C ARG A 383 -43.66 -34.97 -6.74
N SER A 384 -43.72 -35.31 -5.46
CA SER A 384 -42.61 -35.68 -4.59
C SER A 384 -42.76 -37.18 -4.23
N PRO A 385 -41.80 -37.79 -3.51
CA PRO A 385 -40.55 -38.33 -4.02
C PRO A 385 -40.47 -39.86 -3.82
N ALA A 386 -39.50 -40.52 -4.45
CA ALA A 386 -39.10 -41.87 -4.07
C ALA A 386 -37.58 -41.91 -3.87
N LEU A 387 -37.18 -42.23 -2.64
CA LEU A 387 -35.81 -42.59 -2.28
C LEU A 387 -35.40 -43.85 -3.04
N VAL A 388 -34.22 -43.82 -3.66
CA VAL A 388 -33.42 -45.03 -3.87
C VAL A 388 -31.96 -44.67 -3.60
N ALA A 389 -31.42 -45.25 -2.53
CA ALA A 389 -30.00 -45.27 -2.23
C ALA A 389 -29.31 -46.29 -3.15
N ILE A 390 -28.25 -45.90 -3.86
CA ILE A 390 -27.30 -46.84 -4.47
C ILE A 390 -25.89 -46.32 -4.25
N GLY A 391 -25.04 -47.21 -3.73
CA GLY A 391 -23.71 -46.94 -3.22
C GLY A 391 -22.69 -46.49 -4.26
N VAL A 392 -21.71 -45.76 -3.74
CA VAL A 392 -20.48 -45.34 -4.42
C VAL A 392 -19.56 -46.55 -4.55
N ALA A 393 -19.34 -47.01 -5.78
CA ALA A 393 -18.20 -47.86 -6.13
C ALA A 393 -17.22 -47.01 -6.93
N ALA A 394 -16.09 -46.66 -6.30
CA ALA A 394 -14.97 -46.00 -6.95
C ALA A 394 -14.26 -47.00 -7.87
N VAL A 395 -14.28 -46.74 -9.18
CA VAL A 395 -13.43 -47.41 -10.15
C VAL A 395 -12.43 -46.40 -10.68
N VAL A 396 -11.18 -46.58 -10.27
CA VAL A 396 -10.00 -45.91 -10.84
C VAL A 396 -9.76 -46.53 -12.21
N ALA A 397 -9.91 -45.74 -13.28
CA ALA A 397 -9.54 -46.15 -14.64
C ALA A 397 -8.31 -45.36 -15.09
N LEU A 398 -7.15 -46.03 -15.05
CA LEU A 398 -5.94 -45.67 -15.80
C LEU A 398 -6.22 -45.90 -17.29
N ALA A 399 -6.22 -44.84 -18.10
CA ALA A 399 -6.27 -44.96 -19.55
C ALA A 399 -4.84 -44.96 -20.11
N ALA A 400 -4.37 -46.16 -20.47
CA ALA A 400 -3.21 -46.37 -21.32
C ALA A 400 -3.62 -46.23 -22.79
N VAL A 401 -2.81 -45.51 -23.56
CA VAL A 401 -2.95 -45.35 -25.02
C VAL A 401 -2.37 -46.58 -25.73
N PRO A 402 -3.06 -47.22 -26.70
CA PRO A 402 -2.43 -48.17 -27.61
C PRO A 402 -2.10 -47.54 -28.97
N LEU A 403 -0.89 -47.84 -29.43
CA LEU A 403 -0.34 -47.59 -30.76
C LEU A 403 -0.61 -48.79 -31.71
N TRP A 404 -0.73 -48.48 -33.02
CA TRP A 404 -0.67 -49.34 -34.23
C TRP A 404 -1.98 -50.08 -34.60
N TRP A 405 -2.45 -50.24 -35.86
CA TRP A 405 -1.93 -50.11 -37.24
C TRP A 405 -3.14 -49.74 -38.16
N SER A 406 -3.00 -49.07 -39.30
CA SER A 406 -2.89 -49.77 -40.61
C SER A 406 -2.49 -48.82 -41.75
N ILE A 407 -1.59 -49.37 -42.57
CA ILE A 407 -1.02 -48.88 -43.82
C ILE A 407 -2.05 -49.00 -44.96
N VAL A 408 -2.12 -48.02 -45.86
CA VAL A 408 -2.54 -48.22 -47.26
C VAL A 408 -1.58 -47.43 -48.16
N GLU A 409 -1.08 -48.10 -49.20
CA GLU A 409 -0.11 -47.64 -50.19
C GLU A 409 -0.64 -46.51 -51.10
N ALA A 410 0.30 -45.70 -51.59
CA ALA A 410 0.10 -44.56 -52.49
C ALA A 410 0.19 -44.93 -53.98
N PRO A 411 -0.29 -44.07 -54.89
CA PRO A 411 0.31 -43.91 -56.21
C PRO A 411 0.98 -42.53 -56.42
N ALA A 412 1.80 -42.49 -57.47
CA ALA A 412 2.96 -41.63 -57.70
C ALA A 412 2.72 -40.12 -58.00
N ALA A 413 3.62 -39.33 -57.41
CA ALA A 413 4.46 -38.25 -57.93
C ALA A 413 3.89 -37.06 -58.75
N ALA A 414 3.98 -35.87 -58.13
CA ALA A 414 4.25 -34.58 -58.77
C ALA A 414 5.39 -33.87 -57.98
N PRO A 415 6.22 -33.02 -58.62
CA PRO A 415 7.53 -32.64 -58.10
C PRO A 415 7.44 -31.67 -56.91
N GLY A 416 8.09 -32.04 -55.80
CA GLY A 416 8.21 -31.20 -54.60
C GLY A 416 9.32 -30.14 -54.71
N PRO A 417 9.24 -29.07 -53.90
CA PRO A 417 10.20 -27.96 -53.92
C PRO A 417 11.57 -28.35 -53.34
N ALA A 418 12.58 -27.56 -53.70
CA ALA A 418 14.00 -27.75 -53.44
C ALA A 418 14.35 -28.08 -51.97
N LYS A 419 15.40 -28.90 -51.81
CA LYS A 419 16.03 -29.27 -50.52
C LYS A 419 16.28 -28.04 -49.63
N PRO A 420 15.99 -28.10 -48.33
CA PRO A 420 16.50 -27.11 -47.39
C PRO A 420 18.02 -27.25 -47.31
N ALA A 421 18.72 -26.12 -47.40
CA ALA A 421 20.14 -26.03 -47.12
C ALA A 421 20.42 -26.45 -45.67
N GLU A 422 21.48 -27.24 -45.46
CA GLU A 422 22.01 -27.53 -44.13
C GLU A 422 22.24 -26.22 -43.36
N SER A 423 21.55 -26.06 -42.24
CA SER A 423 21.77 -24.94 -41.33
C SER A 423 23.15 -25.08 -40.70
N ARG A 424 24.07 -24.21 -41.13
CA ARG A 424 25.33 -23.92 -40.41
C ARG A 424 25.01 -23.65 -38.93
N PRO A 425 25.80 -24.16 -37.97
CA PRO A 425 25.63 -23.79 -36.57
C PRO A 425 25.78 -22.27 -36.43
N ILE A 426 24.75 -21.63 -35.87
CA ILE A 426 24.79 -20.22 -35.49
C ILE A 426 25.89 -20.09 -34.45
N ALA A 427 26.99 -19.40 -34.80
CA ALA A 427 28.03 -19.05 -33.85
C ALA A 427 27.39 -18.30 -32.66
N PRO A 428 27.80 -18.58 -31.41
CA PRO A 428 27.25 -17.89 -30.26
C PRO A 428 27.41 -16.39 -30.46
N ALA A 429 26.31 -15.63 -30.34
CA ALA A 429 26.33 -14.18 -30.43
C ALA A 429 27.39 -13.67 -29.44
N THR A 430 28.48 -13.12 -29.96
CA THR A 430 29.51 -12.49 -29.15
C THR A 430 28.86 -11.36 -28.38
N ARG A 431 28.72 -11.53 -27.06
CA ARG A 431 28.16 -10.49 -26.19
C ARG A 431 29.04 -9.26 -26.33
N ARG A 432 28.47 -8.18 -26.86
CA ARG A 432 29.15 -6.89 -26.94
C ARG A 432 29.51 -6.43 -25.53
N VAL A 433 30.74 -5.94 -25.36
CA VAL A 433 31.23 -5.47 -24.07
C VAL A 433 30.74 -4.03 -23.88
N VAL A 434 30.14 -3.73 -22.74
CA VAL A 434 29.73 -2.36 -22.38
C VAL A 434 30.81 -1.74 -21.50
N ARG A 435 31.30 -0.55 -21.87
CA ARG A 435 32.26 0.23 -21.06
C ARG A 435 31.60 1.49 -20.50
N GLU A 436 31.89 1.77 -19.23
CA GLU A 436 31.59 3.04 -18.56
C GLU A 436 32.58 4.11 -19.01
N ILE A 437 32.08 5.29 -19.36
CA ILE A 437 32.84 6.44 -19.81
C ILE A 437 32.51 7.62 -18.91
N SER A 438 33.51 8.10 -18.17
CA SER A 438 33.40 9.34 -17.40
C SER A 438 33.62 10.53 -18.33
N VAL A 439 32.74 11.53 -18.26
CA VAL A 439 32.86 12.74 -19.05
C VAL A 439 33.11 13.95 -18.17
N SER A 440 34.00 14.83 -18.64
CA SER A 440 34.35 16.06 -17.95
C SER A 440 33.16 17.04 -17.94
N TYR A 441 33.18 17.98 -17.01
CA TYR A 441 32.17 19.03 -16.91
C TYR A 441 32.80 20.31 -16.35
N ARG A 442 32.16 21.45 -16.62
CA ARG A 442 32.37 22.69 -15.89
C ARG A 442 31.19 22.91 -14.96
N PHE A 443 31.41 23.59 -13.85
CA PHE A 443 30.36 23.92 -12.92
C PHE A 443 30.29 25.42 -12.68
N GLU A 444 29.10 25.89 -12.39
CA GLU A 444 28.81 27.24 -11.93
C GLU A 444 27.94 27.13 -10.67
N ARG A 445 28.30 27.89 -9.63
CA ARG A 445 27.45 28.01 -8.44
C ARG A 445 26.33 29.00 -8.74
N ILE A 446 25.09 28.54 -8.63
CA ILE A 446 23.92 29.42 -8.80
C ILE A 446 23.56 30.01 -7.43
N ALA A 447 23.35 31.32 -7.38
CA ALA A 447 22.75 31.99 -6.24
C ALA A 447 21.24 31.73 -6.25
N ALA A 448 20.75 30.72 -5.53
CA ALA A 448 19.33 30.52 -5.34
C ALA A 448 18.94 29.73 -4.06
N ASP A 449 18.05 30.38 -3.34
CA ASP A 449 17.03 30.05 -2.35
C ASP A 449 16.02 28.93 -2.71
N GLN A 450 16.29 28.11 -3.72
CA GLN A 450 15.34 27.12 -4.27
C GLN A 450 15.59 25.65 -3.85
N CYS A 451 16.62 25.39 -3.04
CA CYS A 451 16.83 24.08 -2.41
C CYS A 451 15.78 23.87 -1.29
N LYS A 452 14.58 23.38 -1.62
CA LYS A 452 13.50 23.10 -0.66
C LYS A 452 13.89 21.96 0.29
N SER A 453 14.31 22.27 1.52
CA SER A 453 14.39 21.30 2.63
C SER A 453 14.57 22.01 3.99
N ASP A 454 13.86 21.56 5.02
CA ASP A 454 13.57 22.28 6.28
C ASP A 454 14.70 22.36 7.34
N GLN A 455 15.98 22.19 7.00
CA GLN A 455 17.05 22.22 8.03
C GLN A 455 18.31 22.99 7.63
N ALA A 456 18.75 23.86 8.56
CA ALA A 456 19.88 24.77 8.46
C ALA A 456 21.25 24.07 8.44
N ARG A 457 21.64 23.50 7.29
CA ARG A 457 23.04 23.17 6.95
C ARG A 457 23.40 23.77 5.60
N GLN A 458 24.68 24.11 5.39
CA GLN A 458 25.15 24.83 4.21
C GLN A 458 24.89 24.03 2.92
N ARG A 459 23.94 24.50 2.11
CA ARG A 459 23.62 23.96 0.78
C ARG A 459 24.15 24.87 -0.32
N ALA A 460 24.36 24.28 -1.49
CA ALA A 460 24.62 25.04 -2.70
C ALA A 460 23.94 24.37 -3.91
N LEU A 461 23.41 25.20 -4.80
CA LEU A 461 22.87 24.78 -6.08
C LEU A 461 23.97 24.95 -7.14
N PHE A 462 24.22 23.91 -7.93
CA PHE A 462 25.20 23.92 -8.99
C PHE A 462 24.57 23.63 -10.34
N ARG A 463 25.00 24.37 -11.36
CA ARG A 463 24.79 24.04 -12.77
C ARG A 463 26.06 23.39 -13.28
N LEU A 464 25.95 22.16 -13.76
CA LEU A 464 27.03 21.37 -14.32
C LEU A 464 26.78 21.26 -15.82
N GLU A 465 27.70 21.74 -16.63
CA GLU A 465 27.64 21.63 -18.08
C GLU A 465 28.74 20.70 -18.57
N SER A 466 28.32 19.70 -19.32
CA SER A 466 29.16 18.62 -19.79
C SER A 466 30.18 19.14 -20.83
N THR A 467 31.48 18.81 -20.68
CA THR A 467 32.57 19.31 -21.56
C THR A 467 33.54 18.22 -21.98
N GLY A 468 34.21 18.39 -23.12
CA GLY A 468 35.17 17.42 -23.66
C GLY A 468 34.55 16.46 -24.69
N ALA A 469 35.25 15.38 -25.01
CA ALA A 469 34.85 14.44 -26.05
C ALA A 469 33.74 13.49 -25.55
N TRP A 470 32.58 13.49 -26.22
CA TRP A 470 31.50 12.54 -25.95
C TRP A 470 31.69 11.21 -26.69
N PRO A 471 31.41 10.07 -26.05
CA PRO A 471 31.39 8.80 -26.75
C PRO A 471 30.26 8.77 -27.78
N ALA A 472 30.55 8.27 -28.98
CA ALA A 472 29.53 8.01 -29.98
C ALA A 472 28.45 7.05 -29.42
N PRO A 473 27.15 7.34 -29.58
CA PRO A 473 26.10 6.50 -29.05
C PRO A 473 26.11 5.10 -29.66
N SER A 474 26.19 4.06 -28.82
CA SER A 474 26.09 2.67 -29.27
C SER A 474 25.37 1.79 -28.25
N GLY A 475 24.41 1.00 -28.73
CA GLY A 475 23.66 0.04 -27.92
C GLY A 475 22.55 0.66 -27.04
N PRO A 476 21.76 -0.18 -26.34
CA PRO A 476 20.64 0.27 -25.53
C PRO A 476 21.06 1.10 -24.30
N ARG A 477 22.29 0.91 -23.79
CA ARG A 477 22.82 1.67 -22.64
C ARG A 477 23.38 3.05 -23.01
N SER A 478 23.44 3.40 -24.29
CA SER A 478 23.80 4.77 -24.74
C SER A 478 22.77 5.83 -24.34
N ARG A 479 21.62 5.41 -23.81
CA ARG A 479 20.56 6.26 -23.27
C ARG A 479 20.73 6.57 -21.78
N GLU A 480 21.70 5.95 -21.13
CA GLU A 480 21.89 6.07 -19.68
C GLU A 480 22.92 7.15 -19.34
N VAL A 481 22.58 7.97 -18.34
CA VAL A 481 23.50 8.91 -17.69
C VAL A 481 23.43 8.75 -16.19
N GLN A 482 24.56 8.85 -15.52
CA GLN A 482 24.63 8.75 -14.07
C GLN A 482 25.51 9.86 -13.51
N LEU A 483 24.99 10.54 -12.49
CA LEU A 483 25.75 11.48 -11.68
C LEU A 483 26.17 10.77 -10.40
N VAL A 484 27.47 10.74 -10.14
CA VAL A 484 28.06 10.11 -8.96
C VAL A 484 28.69 11.18 -8.10
N ALA A 485 28.24 11.31 -6.85
CA ALA A 485 28.91 12.14 -5.85
C ALA A 485 30.21 11.49 -5.39
N LEU A 486 31.26 12.30 -5.23
CA LEU A 486 32.54 11.88 -4.66
C LEU A 486 32.72 12.54 -3.29
N GLU A 487 33.57 11.94 -2.46
CA GLU A 487 33.98 12.51 -1.16
C GLU A 487 32.80 12.77 -0.20
N ASN A 488 32.69 13.98 0.35
CA ASN A 488 31.82 14.32 1.48
C ASN A 488 30.54 15.09 1.10
N ILE A 489 30.15 15.08 -0.18
CA ILE A 489 28.94 15.75 -0.66
C ILE A 489 27.80 14.75 -0.90
N GLU A 490 26.59 15.15 -0.54
CA GLU A 490 25.35 14.40 -0.80
C GLU A 490 24.48 15.16 -1.78
N ILE A 491 23.90 14.45 -2.76
CA ILE A 491 22.97 15.02 -3.74
C ILE A 491 21.56 14.91 -3.18
N GLU A 492 20.98 16.03 -2.77
CA GLU A 492 19.60 16.05 -2.26
C GLU A 492 18.61 15.99 -3.42
N ASP A 493 18.85 16.78 -4.47
CA ASP A 493 18.03 16.80 -5.67
C ASP A 493 18.90 17.07 -6.90
N ALA A 494 18.51 16.53 -8.06
CA ALA A 494 19.15 16.86 -9.33
C ALA A 494 18.21 16.65 -10.51
N ASN A 495 18.27 17.57 -11.47
CA ASN A 495 17.56 17.51 -12.75
C ASN A 495 18.59 17.53 -13.89
N ILE A 496 18.30 16.83 -14.99
CA ILE A 496 19.20 16.70 -16.14
C ILE A 496 18.45 16.96 -17.44
N ALA A 497 19.12 17.61 -18.39
CA ALA A 497 18.58 17.85 -19.73
C ALA A 497 19.69 17.87 -20.79
N MET A 498 19.37 17.50 -22.03
CA MET A 498 20.22 17.75 -23.20
C MET A 498 19.92 19.15 -23.76
N ILE A 499 20.96 19.96 -24.01
CA ILE A 499 20.77 21.28 -24.63
C ILE A 499 20.49 21.06 -26.12
N GLY A 500 19.30 21.46 -26.60
CA GLY A 500 18.96 21.42 -28.03
C GLY A 500 17.72 20.61 -28.42
N GLY A 501 16.89 20.17 -27.46
CA GLY A 501 15.53 19.69 -27.75
C GLY A 501 15.30 18.18 -27.69
N GLY A 502 16.12 17.43 -26.96
CA GLY A 502 15.80 16.03 -26.62
C GLY A 502 14.80 15.96 -25.45
N ALA A 503 13.85 15.01 -25.52
CA ALA A 503 12.82 14.81 -24.50
C ALA A 503 13.38 14.54 -23.10
N ASP A 504 12.60 14.92 -22.08
CA ASP A 504 13.00 14.90 -20.66
C ASP A 504 13.46 13.52 -20.20
N ALA A 505 14.61 13.47 -19.52
CA ALA A 505 15.16 12.22 -19.03
C ALA A 505 14.32 11.70 -17.85
N THR A 506 13.96 10.43 -17.88
CA THR A 506 13.26 9.80 -16.76
C THR A 506 14.28 9.42 -15.70
N ASN A 507 14.00 9.74 -14.42
CA ASN A 507 14.85 9.31 -13.31
C ASN A 507 14.64 7.81 -13.04
N VAL A 508 15.71 7.02 -12.98
CA VAL A 508 15.65 5.53 -12.94
C VAL A 508 16.37 4.95 -11.72
N SER A 509 16.68 5.73 -10.68
CA SER A 509 17.31 5.18 -9.47
C SER A 509 16.71 5.68 -8.16
N GLN A 510 16.44 4.75 -7.23
CA GLN A 510 16.42 5.03 -5.79
C GLN A 510 17.87 5.25 -5.29
N PRO A 511 18.14 6.21 -4.40
CA PRO A 511 19.49 6.46 -3.87
C PRO A 511 19.93 5.31 -2.97
N ASP A 512 20.97 4.59 -3.38
CA ASP A 512 21.74 3.69 -2.53
C ASP A 512 23.21 4.14 -2.52
N ARG A 513 23.93 3.88 -1.41
CA ARG A 513 25.12 4.56 -0.88
C ARG A 513 26.33 4.84 -1.83
N PHE A 514 26.30 4.44 -3.09
CA PHE A 514 27.36 4.68 -4.09
C PHE A 514 26.87 5.20 -5.45
N VAL A 515 25.56 5.34 -5.67
CA VAL A 515 24.98 5.89 -6.91
C VAL A 515 24.07 7.03 -6.52
N ALA A 516 24.48 8.27 -6.84
CA ALA A 516 23.74 9.43 -6.38
C ALA A 516 22.46 9.62 -7.18
N ARG A 517 22.47 9.61 -8.53
CA ARG A 517 21.26 9.53 -9.39
C ARG A 517 21.57 8.99 -10.81
N LYS A 518 20.66 8.21 -11.40
CA LYS A 518 20.72 7.68 -12.78
C LYS A 518 19.49 8.11 -13.57
N TRP A 519 19.68 8.51 -14.82
CA TRP A 519 18.62 8.86 -15.75
C TRP A 519 18.69 8.03 -17.03
N LEU A 520 17.53 7.80 -17.62
CA LEU A 520 17.36 7.16 -18.92
C LEU A 520 16.69 8.15 -19.86
N PHE A 521 17.37 8.47 -20.95
CA PHE A 521 16.82 9.31 -22.01
C PHE A 521 16.02 8.45 -22.99
N PRO A 522 14.96 9.00 -23.61
CA PRO A 522 14.22 8.31 -24.66
C PRO A 522 15.07 8.11 -25.93
N GLU A 523 16.03 9.01 -26.16
CA GLU A 523 16.99 8.97 -27.26
C GLU A 523 18.43 8.79 -26.76
N PRO A 524 19.35 8.29 -27.60
CA PRO A 524 20.74 8.17 -27.21
C PRO A 524 21.34 9.52 -26.81
N VAL A 525 22.14 9.52 -25.74
CA VAL A 525 22.63 10.74 -25.10
C VAL A 525 23.64 11.46 -25.99
N THR A 526 23.44 12.75 -26.21
CA THR A 526 24.36 13.63 -26.96
C THR A 526 24.85 14.80 -26.09
N SER A 527 25.97 15.41 -26.50
CA SER A 527 26.55 16.58 -25.84
C SER A 527 25.96 17.87 -26.44
N PRO A 528 25.77 18.95 -25.65
CA PRO A 528 26.04 19.06 -24.22
C PRO A 528 24.83 18.73 -23.35
N ILE A 529 25.12 18.18 -22.17
CA ILE A 529 24.16 17.89 -21.11
C ILE A 529 24.32 18.93 -20.01
N VAL A 530 23.20 19.41 -19.47
CA VAL A 530 23.18 20.23 -18.26
C VAL A 530 22.56 19.45 -17.13
N VAL A 531 23.24 19.46 -15.98
CA VAL A 531 22.69 18.96 -14.71
C VAL A 531 22.57 20.12 -13.74
N VAL A 532 21.40 20.30 -13.13
CA VAL A 532 21.21 21.21 -12.01
C VAL A 532 21.07 20.37 -10.75
N ALA A 533 22.00 20.50 -9.82
CA ALA A 533 22.06 19.66 -8.62
C ALA A 533 22.09 20.51 -7.34
N CYS A 534 21.19 20.20 -6.39
CA CYS A 534 21.23 20.72 -5.03
C CYS A 534 22.04 19.76 -4.16
N VAL A 535 23.10 20.27 -3.52
CA VAL A 535 23.98 19.45 -2.70
C VAL A 535 24.16 19.94 -1.29
N ARG A 536 24.40 18.98 -0.41
CA ARG A 536 24.67 19.16 1.01
C ARG A 536 26.09 18.70 1.35
N SER A 537 26.81 19.50 2.13
CA SER A 537 28.10 19.10 2.71
C SER A 537 27.91 18.43 4.08
N LYS A 538 28.74 17.43 4.39
CA LYS A 538 28.90 16.92 5.77
C LYS A 538 29.86 17.75 6.63
N THR A 539 30.58 18.70 6.03
CA THR A 539 31.56 19.58 6.71
C THR A 539 31.03 21.01 6.85
N SER A 540 31.66 21.81 7.73
CA SER A 540 31.24 23.19 8.07
C SER A 540 31.59 24.26 7.02
N SER A 541 32.07 23.85 5.84
CA SER A 541 32.46 24.73 4.72
C SER A 541 31.52 24.55 3.52
N PRO A 542 31.37 25.56 2.65
CA PRO A 542 30.49 25.44 1.49
C PRO A 542 30.97 24.28 0.60
N PRO A 543 30.07 23.36 0.19
CA PRO A 543 30.48 22.22 -0.62
C PRO A 543 31.01 22.71 -1.97
N LEU A 544 32.22 22.28 -2.34
CA LEU A 544 32.65 22.33 -3.73
C LEU A 544 32.06 21.12 -4.46
N PRO A 545 31.67 21.26 -5.73
CA PRO A 545 31.08 20.17 -6.48
C PRO A 545 32.17 19.18 -6.91
N THR A 546 32.16 17.99 -6.29
CA THR A 546 33.03 16.85 -6.63
C THR A 546 32.16 15.70 -7.14
N PHE A 547 31.81 15.74 -8.42
CA PHE A 547 31.01 14.70 -9.08
C PHE A 547 31.78 13.98 -10.20
N ARG A 548 31.23 12.85 -10.65
CA ARG A 548 31.50 12.28 -11.99
C ARG A 548 30.20 12.16 -12.77
N LEU A 549 30.27 12.50 -14.05
CA LEU A 549 29.19 12.26 -15.00
C LEU A 549 29.55 11.05 -15.85
N ASN A 550 28.81 9.96 -15.69
CA ASN A 550 29.07 8.68 -16.36
C ASN A 550 28.04 8.43 -17.46
N THR A 551 28.52 7.85 -18.57
CA THR A 551 27.69 7.29 -19.65
C THR A 551 28.27 5.95 -20.11
N TRP A 552 27.62 5.25 -21.04
CA TRP A 552 28.04 3.92 -21.48
C TRP A 552 28.13 3.81 -23.00
N LYS A 553 29.14 3.05 -23.45
CA LYS A 553 29.37 2.74 -24.86
C LYS A 553 29.55 1.24 -25.05
N GLU A 554 28.82 0.64 -25.99
CA GLU A 554 29.16 -0.69 -26.49
C GLU A 554 30.43 -0.64 -27.33
N VAL A 555 31.40 -1.48 -27.00
CA VAL A 555 32.62 -1.70 -27.77
C VAL A 555 32.62 -3.10 -28.38
N ALA A 556 33.36 -3.25 -29.48
CA ALA A 556 33.66 -4.57 -30.00
C ALA A 556 34.34 -5.42 -28.90
N PRO A 557 34.03 -6.73 -28.84
CA PRO A 557 34.55 -7.63 -27.82
C PRO A 557 36.08 -7.66 -27.75
#